data_AF-A0A7C8KRS9-F1
#
_entry.id   AF-A0A7C8KRS9-F1
#
_cell.length_a   1.000
_cell.length_b   1.000
_cell.length_c   1.000
_cell.angle_alpha   90.00
_cell.angle_beta   90.00
_cell.angle_gamma   90.00
#
_symmetry.space_group_name_H-M   'P 1'
#
loop_
_entity.id
_entity.type
_entity.pdbx_description
1 polymer ?
#
loop_
_entity_poly.entity_id
_entity_poly.type
_entity_poly.pdbx_seq_one_letter_code
_entity_poly.pdbx_strand_id
1 'polypeptide(L)'
;MGTISAVLMFINVPLPFLPPYLRLDISDLPALIAGIMFNPFAGVAVLVIKNLLHLLLTAIYDPIGAAANLLAGLLLVFPVSFLFYKYKSKKSVLIGVILGTVLMTTGMSVLNYYVILPAYSMFMGWEEMTDSVKQSTVLAGIMPFNLIKGIFAGTIFYLIFLRLRKWIEKKRTI
;
A
#
# COMPACT_ATOMS: atom_id res chain seq x y z
N MET A 1 -14.28 -8.00 0.99
CA MET A 1 -13.09 -7.17 1.29
C MET A 1 -12.49 -6.52 0.04
N GLY A 2 -12.18 -7.27 -1.02
CA GLY A 2 -11.64 -6.72 -2.29
C GLY A 2 -12.50 -5.61 -2.92
N THR A 3 -13.81 -5.81 -3.05
CA THR A 3 -14.73 -4.79 -3.59
C THR A 3 -14.77 -3.51 -2.75
N ILE A 4 -14.86 -3.64 -1.42
CA ILE A 4 -14.83 -2.49 -0.49
C ILE A 4 -13.53 -1.72 -0.67
N SER A 5 -12.41 -2.43 -0.75
CA SER A 5 -11.10 -1.84 -0.97
C SER A 5 -11.02 -1.09 -2.31
N ALA A 6 -11.57 -1.63 -3.40
CA ALA A 6 -11.64 -0.96 -4.69
C ALA A 6 -12.49 0.31 -4.65
N VAL A 7 -13.64 0.29 -3.96
CA VAL A 7 -14.48 1.49 -3.77
C VAL A 7 -13.72 2.56 -2.98
N LEU A 8 -13.00 2.16 -1.93
CA LEU A 8 -12.20 3.09 -1.12
C LEU A 8 -11.04 3.73 -1.90
N MET A 9 -10.54 3.11 -2.98
CA MET A 9 -9.53 3.74 -3.84
C MET A 9 -10.05 5.00 -4.54
N PHE A 10 -11.35 5.13 -4.78
CA PHE A 10 -11.94 6.35 -5.33
C PHE A 10 -12.01 7.50 -4.32
N ILE A 11 -11.98 7.18 -3.02
CA ILE A 11 -11.90 8.14 -1.93
C ILE A 11 -10.43 8.41 -1.65
N ASN A 12 -9.79 9.12 -2.57
CA ASN A 12 -8.38 9.48 -2.49
C ASN A 12 -8.20 11.00 -2.43
N VAL A 13 -7.14 11.43 -1.76
CA VAL A 13 -6.78 12.85 -1.62
C VAL A 13 -5.34 13.07 -2.07
N PRO A 14 -5.05 14.10 -2.88
CA PRO A 14 -3.69 14.51 -3.11
C PRO A 14 -3.11 15.11 -1.82
N LEU A 15 -1.84 14.85 -1.54
CA LEU A 15 -1.16 15.47 -0.42
C LEU A 15 -0.62 16.85 -0.82
N PRO A 16 -0.79 17.89 0.02
CA PRO A 16 -0.17 19.20 -0.23
C PRO A 16 1.35 19.06 -0.44
N PHE A 17 1.90 19.89 -1.32
CA PHE A 17 3.33 19.97 -1.65
C PHE A 17 3.94 18.72 -2.33
N LEU A 18 3.15 17.67 -2.57
CA LEU A 18 3.58 16.48 -3.30
C LEU A 18 2.92 16.41 -4.68
N PRO A 19 3.53 15.69 -5.65
CA PRO A 19 2.95 15.54 -6.97
C PRO A 19 1.51 14.98 -6.95
N PRO A 20 0.57 15.51 -7.75
CA PRO A 20 -0.86 15.21 -7.67
C PRO A 20 -1.24 13.77 -8.11
N TYR A 21 -0.33 13.07 -8.78
CA TYR A 21 -0.49 11.65 -9.11
C TYR A 21 -0.27 10.74 -7.89
N LEU A 22 0.41 11.23 -6.85
CA LEU A 22 0.61 10.52 -5.59
C LEU A 22 -0.58 10.77 -4.66
N ARG A 23 -1.57 9.87 -4.73
CA ARG A 23 -2.82 10.02 -3.99
C ARG A 23 -2.88 9.12 -2.77
N LEU A 24 -3.20 9.70 -1.63
CA LEU A 24 -3.39 8.99 -0.38
C LEU A 24 -4.82 8.45 -0.31
N ASP A 25 -4.97 7.20 0.08
CA ASP A 25 -6.26 6.52 0.26
C ASP A 25 -6.19 5.56 1.46
N ILE A 26 -7.35 5.01 1.85
CA ILE A 26 -7.46 4.01 2.93
C ILE A 26 -7.75 2.59 2.42
N SER A 27 -7.55 2.35 1.13
CA SER A 27 -7.91 1.09 0.46
C SER A 27 -7.07 -0.10 0.91
N ASP A 28 -5.89 0.12 1.49
CA ASP A 28 -5.05 -0.95 2.04
C ASP A 28 -5.56 -1.50 3.37
N LEU A 29 -6.46 -0.79 4.07
CA LEU A 29 -6.97 -1.22 5.38
C LEU A 29 -7.77 -2.54 5.31
N PRO A 30 -8.72 -2.75 4.37
CA PRO A 30 -9.36 -4.06 4.19
C PRO A 30 -8.38 -5.20 3.91
N ALA A 31 -7.27 -4.93 3.21
CA ALA A 31 -6.25 -5.94 2.94
C ALA A 31 -5.47 -6.31 4.21
N LEU A 32 -5.08 -5.33 5.02
CA LEU A 32 -4.48 -5.56 6.34
C LEU A 32 -5.42 -6.34 7.26
N ILE A 33 -6.71 -5.97 7.30
CA ILE A 33 -7.72 -6.67 8.10
C ILE A 33 -7.85 -8.12 7.63
N ALA A 34 -7.97 -8.37 6.32
CA ALA A 34 -8.05 -9.71 5.78
C ALA A 34 -6.79 -10.55 6.09
N GLY A 35 -5.61 -9.95 5.98
CA GLY A 35 -4.34 -10.59 6.29
C GLY A 35 -4.23 -11.08 7.74
N ILE A 36 -4.81 -10.30 8.66
CA ILE A 36 -4.79 -10.56 10.10
C ILE A 36 -5.88 -11.54 10.52
N MET A 37 -7.08 -11.43 9.92
CA MET A 37 -8.20 -12.31 10.22
C MET A 37 -8.02 -13.73 9.67
N PHE A 38 -7.40 -13.86 8.49
CA PHE A 38 -7.26 -15.14 7.79
C PHE A 38 -5.79 -15.59 7.75
N ASN A 39 -5.01 -15.05 6.81
CA ASN A 39 -3.58 -15.33 6.62
C ASN A 39 -2.96 -14.29 5.67
N PRO A 40 -1.62 -14.21 5.55
CA PRO A 40 -0.96 -13.21 4.70
C PRO A 40 -1.41 -13.23 3.24
N PHE A 41 -1.67 -14.41 2.68
CA PHE A 41 -2.11 -14.58 1.29
C PHE A 41 -3.52 -14.05 1.06
N ALA A 42 -4.40 -14.09 2.06
CA ALA A 42 -5.71 -13.44 1.98
C ALA A 42 -5.58 -11.91 1.85
N GLY A 43 -4.62 -11.30 2.55
CA GLY A 43 -4.32 -9.86 2.40
C GLY A 43 -3.80 -9.53 0.99
N VAL A 44 -2.87 -10.35 0.48
CA VAL A 44 -2.35 -10.25 -0.90
C VAL A 44 -3.47 -10.38 -1.93
N ALA A 45 -4.36 -11.35 -1.78
CA ALA A 45 -5.49 -11.54 -2.68
C ALA A 45 -6.41 -10.31 -2.71
N VAL A 46 -6.68 -9.68 -1.54
CA VAL A 46 -7.46 -8.43 -1.48
C VAL A 46 -6.76 -7.29 -2.23
N LEU A 47 -5.43 -7.17 -2.14
CA LEU A 47 -4.67 -6.16 -2.89
C LEU A 47 -4.73 -6.38 -4.41
N VAL A 48 -4.64 -7.63 -4.86
CA VAL A 48 -4.75 -7.96 -6.28
C VAL A 48 -6.15 -7.63 -6.78
N ILE A 49 -7.18 -8.09 -6.06
CA ILE A 49 -8.58 -7.86 -6.43
C ILE A 49 -8.90 -6.36 -6.44
N LYS A 50 -8.47 -5.59 -5.43
CA LYS A 50 -8.79 -4.15 -5.37
C LYS A 50 -8.20 -3.41 -6.57
N ASN A 51 -6.95 -3.70 -6.93
CA ASN A 51 -6.25 -2.97 -7.99
C ASN A 51 -6.77 -3.38 -9.37
N LEU A 52 -7.06 -4.67 -9.56
CA LEU A 52 -7.68 -5.15 -10.78
C LEU A 52 -9.07 -4.52 -10.99
N LEU A 53 -9.92 -4.51 -9.95
CA LEU A 53 -11.24 -3.89 -10.04
C LEU A 53 -11.12 -2.38 -10.28
N HIS A 54 -10.23 -1.68 -9.58
CA HIS A 54 -10.03 -0.25 -9.80
C HIS A 54 -9.62 0.02 -11.26
N LEU A 55 -8.64 -0.72 -11.78
CA LEU A 55 -8.16 -0.56 -13.16
C LEU A 55 -9.27 -0.80 -14.20
N LEU A 56 -10.10 -1.83 -14.00
CA LEU A 56 -11.23 -2.12 -14.89
C LEU A 56 -12.30 -1.01 -14.82
N LEU A 57 -12.59 -0.49 -13.62
CA LEU A 57 -13.58 0.58 -13.41
C LEU A 57 -13.10 1.94 -13.93
N THR A 58 -11.78 2.16 -14.00
CA THR A 58 -11.18 3.36 -14.61
C THR A 58 -10.81 3.12 -16.08
N ALA A 59 -11.50 2.22 -16.78
CA ALA A 59 -11.28 1.92 -18.20
C ALA A 59 -9.79 1.73 -18.61
N ILE A 60 -8.97 1.21 -17.69
CA ILE A 60 -7.56 0.89 -17.91
C ILE A 60 -6.70 2.13 -18.27
N TYR A 61 -7.10 3.34 -17.84
CA TYR A 61 -6.35 4.58 -18.15
C TYR A 61 -4.94 4.64 -17.55
N ASP A 62 -4.72 4.07 -16.35
CA ASP A 62 -3.44 4.14 -15.63
C ASP A 62 -2.98 2.76 -15.10
N PRO A 63 -2.52 1.85 -15.98
CA PRO A 63 -2.08 0.52 -15.58
C PRO A 63 -0.79 0.54 -14.75
N ILE A 64 0.07 1.54 -14.98
CA ILE A 64 1.35 1.68 -14.27
C ILE A 64 1.08 2.14 -12.82
N GLY A 65 0.15 3.08 -12.62
CA GLY A 65 -0.25 3.53 -11.30
C GLY A 65 -0.93 2.43 -10.50
N ALA A 66 -1.77 1.63 -11.15
CA ALA A 66 -2.36 0.44 -10.53
C ALA A 66 -1.29 -0.58 -10.10
N ALA A 67 -0.28 -0.82 -10.93
CA ALA A 67 0.86 -1.68 -10.57
C ALA A 67 1.68 -1.10 -9.41
N ALA A 68 1.94 0.21 -9.41
CA ALA A 68 2.64 0.89 -8.33
C ALA A 68 1.86 0.82 -7.01
N ASN A 69 0.53 1.00 -7.04
CA ASN A 69 -0.33 0.88 -5.87
C ASN A 69 -0.34 -0.55 -5.31
N LEU A 70 -0.41 -1.55 -6.20
CA LEU A 70 -0.30 -2.97 -5.82
C LEU A 70 1.05 -3.26 -5.13
N LEU A 71 2.17 -2.85 -5.73
CA LEU A 71 3.51 -3.09 -5.18
C LEU A 71 3.69 -2.40 -3.81
N ALA A 72 3.27 -1.14 -3.68
CA ALA A 72 3.28 -0.43 -2.41
C ALA A 72 2.46 -1.17 -1.35
N GLY A 73 1.24 -1.59 -1.71
CA GLY A 73 0.37 -2.39 -0.86
C GLY A 73 1.03 -3.70 -0.43
N LEU A 74 1.69 -4.43 -1.34
CA LEU A 74 2.37 -5.69 -1.00
C LEU A 74 3.49 -5.48 0.01
N LEU A 75 4.32 -4.45 -0.19
CA LEU A 75 5.44 -4.10 0.68
C LEU A 75 4.98 -3.68 2.08
N LEU A 76 3.75 -3.18 2.23
CA LEU A 76 3.16 -2.85 3.54
C LEU A 76 2.38 -4.03 4.15
N VAL A 77 1.42 -4.60 3.42
CA VAL A 77 0.44 -5.56 3.95
C VAL A 77 1.06 -6.91 4.26
N PHE A 78 1.96 -7.39 3.40
CA PHE A 78 2.56 -8.71 3.56
C PHE A 78 3.38 -8.83 4.87
N PRO A 79 4.36 -7.95 5.17
CA PRO A 79 5.14 -8.07 6.41
C PRO A 79 4.29 -7.90 7.67
N VAL A 80 3.31 -6.99 7.67
CA VAL A 80 2.37 -6.82 8.79
C VAL A 80 1.61 -8.11 9.07
N SER A 81 1.01 -8.67 8.01
CA SER A 81 0.17 -9.86 8.12
C SER A 81 0.99 -11.10 8.46
N PHE A 82 2.19 -11.23 7.88
CA PHE A 82 3.10 -12.36 8.12
C PHE A 82 3.62 -12.38 9.56
N LEU A 83 4.09 -11.26 10.08
CA LEU A 83 4.59 -11.18 11.46
C LEU A 83 3.47 -11.43 12.47
N PHE A 84 2.27 -10.94 12.23
CA PHE A 84 1.13 -11.33 13.05
C PHE A 84 0.76 -12.80 12.90
N TYR A 85 0.76 -13.35 11.69
CA TYR A 85 0.48 -14.76 11.46
C TYR A 85 1.44 -15.67 12.24
N LYS A 86 2.72 -15.31 12.30
CA LYS A 86 3.74 -16.07 13.02
C LYS A 86 3.69 -15.90 14.54
N TYR A 87 3.53 -14.67 15.03
CA TYR A 87 3.71 -14.37 16.47
C TYR A 87 2.43 -13.99 17.23
N LYS A 88 1.32 -13.73 16.53
CA LYS A 88 -0.03 -13.47 17.07
C LYS A 88 -0.08 -12.46 18.23
N SER A 89 0.74 -11.40 18.19
CA SER A 89 0.86 -10.43 19.29
C SER A 89 0.68 -8.99 18.83
N LYS A 90 0.37 -8.08 19.78
CA LYS A 90 0.35 -6.63 19.50
C LYS A 90 1.71 -6.13 19.02
N LYS A 91 2.78 -6.65 19.60
CA LYS A 91 4.16 -6.29 19.27
C LYS A 91 4.48 -6.67 17.83
N SER A 92 4.03 -7.83 17.35
CA SER A 92 4.30 -8.25 15.98
C SER A 92 3.53 -7.42 14.93
N VAL A 93 2.32 -6.93 15.25
CA VAL A 93 1.63 -5.96 14.38
C VAL A 93 2.38 -4.64 14.33
N LEU A 94 2.79 -4.10 15.49
CA LEU A 94 3.53 -2.84 15.54
C LEU A 94 4.85 -2.91 14.76
N ILE A 95 5.65 -3.96 15.01
CA ILE A 95 6.90 -4.20 14.28
C ILE A 95 6.62 -4.39 12.79
N GLY A 96 5.56 -5.11 12.44
CA GLY A 96 5.18 -5.31 11.05
C GLY A 96 4.77 -4.02 10.34
N VAL A 97 4.08 -3.10 11.01
CA VAL A 97 3.74 -1.79 10.44
C VAL A 97 5.00 -0.96 10.21
N ILE A 98 5.92 -0.93 11.17
CA ILE A 98 7.19 -0.22 11.04
C ILE A 98 8.01 -0.81 9.89
N LEU A 99 8.20 -2.13 9.88
CA LEU A 99 8.94 -2.84 8.84
C LEU A 99 8.30 -2.65 7.46
N GLY A 100 6.98 -2.81 7.35
CA GLY A 100 6.25 -2.62 6.10
C GLY A 100 6.31 -1.20 5.59
N THR A 101 6.28 -0.20 6.47
CA THR A 101 6.47 1.21 6.08
C THR A 101 7.87 1.45 5.55
N VAL A 102 8.90 0.91 6.21
CA VAL A 102 10.30 1.03 5.74
C VAL A 102 10.47 0.34 4.40
N LEU A 103 10.00 -0.92 4.26
CA LEU A 103 10.08 -1.69 3.02
C LEU A 103 9.31 -1.02 1.87
N MET A 104 8.14 -0.47 2.14
CA MET A 104 7.36 0.27 1.14
C MET A 104 8.10 1.55 0.74
N THR A 105 8.63 2.31 1.69
CA THR A 105 9.34 3.56 1.40
C THR A 105 10.59 3.32 0.57
N THR A 106 11.46 2.39 0.99
CA THR A 106 12.71 2.10 0.29
C THR A 106 12.45 1.34 -1.01
N GLY A 107 11.60 0.32 -0.97
CA GLY A 107 11.25 -0.49 -2.13
C GLY A 107 10.58 0.33 -3.22
N MET A 108 9.60 1.18 -2.87
CA MET A 108 8.96 2.05 -3.86
C MET A 108 9.91 3.14 -4.37
N SER A 109 10.87 3.61 -3.57
CA SER A 109 11.87 4.56 -4.06
C SER A 109 12.78 3.93 -5.14
N VAL A 110 13.28 2.72 -4.88
CA VAL A 110 14.10 1.96 -5.83
C VAL A 110 13.30 1.59 -7.08
N LEU A 111 12.10 1.02 -6.90
CA LEU A 111 11.23 0.63 -8.01
C LEU A 111 10.81 1.83 -8.86
N ASN A 112 10.60 3.00 -8.26
CA ASN A 112 10.29 4.18 -9.04
C ASN A 112 11.45 4.66 -9.88
N TYR A 113 12.66 4.68 -9.32
CA TYR A 113 13.84 5.11 -10.05
C TYR A 113 14.12 4.22 -11.28
N TYR A 114 14.09 2.90 -11.10
CA TYR A 114 14.53 1.95 -12.13
C TYR A 114 13.41 1.41 -13.02
N VAL A 115 12.15 1.42 -12.56
CA VAL A 115 11.05 0.72 -13.25
C VAL A 115 9.87 1.64 -13.53
N ILE A 116 9.28 2.26 -12.50
CA ILE A 116 7.98 2.94 -12.65
C ILE A 116 8.11 4.25 -13.43
N LEU A 117 9.08 5.12 -13.10
CA LEU A 117 9.27 6.38 -13.84
C LEU A 117 9.69 6.14 -15.31
N PRO A 118 10.63 5.24 -15.62
CA PRO A 118 10.92 4.86 -17.00
C PRO A 118 9.70 4.27 -17.72
N ALA A 119 8.93 3.40 -17.07
CA ALA A 119 7.72 2.83 -17.66
C ALA A 119 6.68 3.92 -17.98
N TYR A 120 6.49 4.91 -17.11
CA TYR A 120 5.62 6.06 -17.39
C TYR A 120 6.12 6.88 -18.57
N SER A 121 7.43 7.13 -18.67
CA SER A 121 8.00 7.89 -19.78
C SER A 121 7.73 7.18 -21.12
N MET A 122 7.91 5.86 -21.15
CA MET A 122 7.62 5.04 -22.33
C MET A 122 6.12 5.00 -22.66
N PHE A 123 5.25 4.82 -21.66
CA PHE A 123 3.81 4.73 -21.85
C PHE A 123 3.19 6.05 -22.32
N MET A 124 3.70 7.18 -21.83
CA MET A 124 3.22 8.52 -22.17
C MET A 124 3.90 9.11 -23.42
N GLY A 125 4.91 8.44 -23.98
CA GLY A 125 5.70 8.95 -25.11
C GLY A 125 6.53 10.19 -24.75
N TRP A 126 6.94 10.32 -23.48
CA TRP A 126 7.82 11.40 -23.04
C TRP A 126 9.27 11.10 -23.39
N GLU A 127 10.08 12.15 -23.53
CA GLU A 127 11.53 11.99 -23.54
C GLU A 127 12.00 11.31 -22.25
N GLU A 128 13.07 10.52 -22.36
CA GLU A 128 13.60 9.80 -21.22
C GLU A 128 14.02 10.77 -20.11
N MET A 129 13.47 10.57 -18.92
CA MET A 129 13.80 11.40 -17.76
C MET A 129 15.29 11.23 -17.41
N THR A 130 16.00 12.35 -17.35
CA THR A 130 17.39 12.37 -16.88
C THR A 130 17.50 11.83 -15.46
N ASP A 131 18.69 11.34 -15.10
CA ASP A 131 18.94 10.79 -13.76
C ASP A 131 18.69 11.81 -12.65
N SER A 132 19.00 13.09 -12.87
CA SER A 132 18.73 14.15 -11.90
C SER A 132 17.23 14.37 -11.66
N VAL A 133 16.41 14.30 -12.71
CA VAL A 133 14.95 14.43 -12.61
C VAL A 133 14.36 13.21 -11.91
N LYS A 134 14.82 11.99 -12.22
CA LYS A 134 14.37 10.77 -11.51
C LYS A 134 14.75 10.82 -10.03
N GLN A 135 15.98 11.19 -9.70
CA GLN A 135 16.44 11.28 -8.31
C GLN A 135 15.63 12.31 -7.52
N SER A 136 15.46 13.52 -8.06
CA SER A 136 14.66 14.57 -7.39
C SER A 136 13.20 14.17 -7.22
N THR A 137 12.57 13.57 -8.24
CA THR A 137 11.19 13.05 -8.16
C THR A 137 11.05 11.97 -7.09
N VAL A 138 12.03 11.08 -7.00
CA VAL A 138 12.03 10.00 -5.99
C VAL A 138 12.21 10.57 -4.59
N LEU A 139 13.24 11.39 -4.36
CA LEU A 139 13.61 11.87 -3.04
C LEU A 139 12.63 12.92 -2.49
N ALA A 140 12.14 13.83 -3.34
CA ALA A 140 11.25 14.92 -2.93
C ALA A 140 9.76 14.55 -2.99
N GLY A 141 9.38 13.57 -3.82
CA GLY A 141 7.98 13.19 -4.03
C GLY A 141 7.65 11.79 -3.49
N ILE A 142 8.22 10.77 -4.12
CA ILE A 142 7.80 9.37 -3.92
C ILE A 142 8.19 8.84 -2.54
N MET A 143 9.42 9.10 -2.10
CA MET A 143 9.92 8.66 -0.80
C MET A 143 9.09 9.26 0.35
N PRO A 144 8.88 10.59 0.45
CA PRO A 144 8.06 11.15 1.51
C PRO A 144 6.59 10.71 1.41
N PHE A 145 6.04 10.58 0.20
CA PHE A 145 4.68 10.07 0.01
C PHE A 145 4.51 8.66 0.59
N ASN A 146 5.39 7.72 0.25
CA ASN A 146 5.28 6.34 0.73
C ASN A 146 5.48 6.25 2.25
N LEU A 147 6.39 7.06 2.81
CA LEU A 147 6.56 7.15 4.26
C LEU A 147 5.26 7.61 4.94
N ILE A 148 4.65 8.69 4.46
CA ILE A 148 3.39 9.23 4.99
C ILE A 148 2.28 8.19 4.84
N LYS A 149 2.15 7.57 3.65
CA LYS A 149 1.14 6.54 3.39
C LYS A 149 1.26 5.37 4.35
N GLY A 150 2.47 4.89 4.60
CA GLY A 150 2.72 3.74 5.49
C GLY A 150 2.41 4.08 6.94
N ILE A 151 2.84 5.24 7.42
CA ILE A 151 2.50 5.72 8.77
C ILE A 151 1.00 5.90 8.92
N PHE A 152 0.34 6.54 7.96
CA PHE A 152 -1.09 6.83 8.01
C PHE A 152 -1.93 5.56 8.02
N ALA A 153 -1.75 4.69 7.02
CA ALA A 153 -2.46 3.42 6.92
C ALA A 153 -2.13 2.51 8.11
N GLY A 154 -0.85 2.43 8.49
CA GLY A 154 -0.37 1.65 9.63
C GLY A 154 -0.97 2.09 10.96
N THR A 155 -1.08 3.40 11.20
CA THR A 155 -1.66 3.96 12.42
C THR A 155 -3.16 3.63 12.51
N ILE A 156 -3.92 3.92 11.45
CA ILE A 156 -5.35 3.62 11.41
C ILE A 156 -5.57 2.12 11.59
N PHE A 157 -4.79 1.31 10.88
CA PHE A 157 -4.87 -0.14 10.98
C PHE A 157 -4.58 -0.64 12.41
N TYR A 158 -3.54 -0.13 13.06
CA TYR A 158 -3.19 -0.51 14.42
C TYR A 158 -4.33 -0.22 15.42
N LEU A 159 -4.97 0.94 15.30
CA LEU A 159 -6.13 1.30 16.12
C LEU A 159 -7.31 0.34 15.90
N ILE A 160 -7.60 -0.02 14.64
CA ILE A 160 -8.62 -1.01 14.29
C ILE A 160 -8.25 -2.37 14.88
N PHE A 161 -7.00 -2.80 14.74
CA PHE A 161 -6.50 -4.06 15.26
C PHE A 161 -6.68 -4.18 16.78
N LEU A 162 -6.40 -3.12 17.54
CA LEU A 162 -6.59 -3.12 19.00
C LEU A 162 -8.05 -3.40 19.40
N ARG A 163 -9.02 -2.97 18.60
CA ARG A 163 -10.44 -3.27 18.79
C ARG A 163 -10.79 -4.69 18.34
N LEU A 164 -10.32 -5.11 17.16
CA LEU A 164 -10.57 -6.44 16.61
C LEU A 164 -9.97 -7.56 17.46
N ARG A 165 -8.80 -7.33 18.07
CA ARG A 165 -8.13 -8.34 18.89
C ARG A 165 -9.03 -8.85 20.02
N LYS A 166 -9.75 -7.95 20.70
CA LYS A 166 -10.69 -8.34 21.78
C LYS A 166 -11.77 -9.30 21.29
N TRP A 167 -12.25 -9.11 20.06
CA TRP A 167 -13.23 -9.99 19.43
C TRP A 167 -12.63 -11.32 18.97
N ILE A 168 -11.42 -11.28 18.39
CA ILE A 168 -10.68 -12.48 17.96
C ILE A 168 -10.36 -13.38 19.15
N GLU A 169 -9.94 -12.81 20.28
CA GLU A 169 -9.66 -13.55 21.51
C GLU A 169 -10.93 -14.19 22.07
N LYS A 170 -12.05 -13.45 22.12
CA LYS A 170 -13.33 -13.95 22.63
C LYS A 170 -13.86 -15.15 21.84
N LYS A 171 -13.68 -15.16 20.51
CA LYS A 171 -14.12 -16.26 19.63
C LYS A 171 -13.19 -17.47 19.60
N ARG A 172 -11.98 -17.39 20.17
CA ARG A 172 -11.04 -18.51 20.28
C ARG A 172 -11.18 -19.31 21.57
N THR A 173 -11.92 -18.79 22.54
CA THR A 173 -12.21 -19.40 23.86
C THR A 173 -13.59 -20.06 23.93
N ILE A 174 -14.31 -20.17 22.80
CA ILE A 174 -15.54 -20.94 22.63
C ILE A 174 -15.23 -22.03 21.61
#